data_AF-A0A8C8U3W9-F1
#
_entry.id   AF-A0A8C8U3W9-F1
#
_cell.length_a   1.000
_cell.length_b   1.000
_cell.length_c   1.000
_cell.angle_alpha   90.00
_cell.angle_beta   90.00
_cell.angle_gamma   90.00
#
_symmetry.space_group_name_H-M   'P 1'
#
loop_
_entity.id
_entity.type
_entity.pdbx_description
1 polymer ?
#
loop_
_entity_poly.entity_id
_entity_poly.type
_entity_poly.pdbx_seq_one_letter_code
_entity_poly.pdbx_strand_id
1 'polypeptide(L)'
;MEPYSCDTFVALPPATVGNRVIFGKNSDRLFDEVQEVIYCPAAVHNDLGKRLKCTYIEIDQVPETYAVVLSRPAWLWGAEMGANEHGVCIGNEAVWGRENVSKEEALLGMDLVRLGLERADTAEKALDVIVDLLEKYGQGGNCAEGEEFSYYNSFLIADRNEAWILETSGKYWAAEKVQGMNNCLQFDL
;
A
#
# COMPACT_ATOMS: atom_id res chain seq x y z
N MET A 1 -2.18 2.15 -25.01
CA MET A 1 -1.00 1.30 -24.82
C MET A 1 -1.27 0.56 -23.54
N GLU A 2 -1.32 -0.78 -23.56
CA GLU A 2 -1.57 -1.55 -22.33
C GLU A 2 -0.43 -1.24 -21.34
N PRO A 3 -0.74 -0.92 -20.08
CA PRO A 3 0.30 -0.70 -19.07
C PRO A 3 1.10 -1.99 -18.86
N TYR A 4 2.41 -1.88 -19.01
CA TYR A 4 3.36 -2.98 -18.77
C TYR A 4 3.98 -2.79 -17.39
N SER A 5 3.40 -3.48 -16.40
CA SER A 5 3.86 -3.77 -15.03
C SER A 5 4.45 -2.63 -14.19
N CYS A 6 3.89 -2.42 -13.00
CA CYS A 6 4.63 -1.84 -11.88
C CYS A 6 5.76 -2.79 -11.45
N ASP A 7 6.91 -2.23 -11.04
CA ASP A 7 7.92 -2.96 -10.28
C ASP A 7 8.24 -2.19 -9.00
N THR A 8 8.49 -2.95 -7.94
CA THR A 8 8.98 -2.44 -6.65
C THR A 8 10.19 -3.26 -6.23
N PHE A 9 11.20 -2.56 -5.71
CA PHE A 9 12.43 -3.18 -5.22
C PHE A 9 12.87 -2.61 -3.88
N VAL A 10 13.54 -3.46 -3.10
CA VAL A 10 14.24 -3.05 -1.89
C VAL A 10 15.66 -3.63 -1.87
N ALA A 11 16.62 -2.79 -1.49
CA ALA A 11 17.98 -3.22 -1.19
C ALA A 11 18.26 -2.97 0.29
N LEU A 12 18.39 -4.06 1.05
CA LEU A 12 18.73 -4.02 2.48
C LEU A 12 20.25 -4.09 2.70
N PRO A 13 20.76 -3.66 3.87
CA PRO A 13 22.13 -3.94 4.26
C PRO A 13 22.44 -5.45 4.22
N PRO A 14 23.67 -5.85 3.82
CA PRO A 14 24.82 -5.02 3.48
C PRO A 14 24.91 -4.67 1.98
N ALA A 15 23.83 -4.83 1.21
CA ALA A 15 23.89 -4.76 -0.25
C ALA A 15 24.12 -3.35 -0.82
N THR A 16 23.98 -2.31 0.01
CA THR A 16 24.11 -0.91 -0.40
C THR A 16 25.33 -0.25 0.23
N VAL A 17 25.86 0.77 -0.44
CA VAL A 17 26.96 1.58 0.11
C VAL A 17 26.49 2.27 1.39
N GLY A 18 27.22 2.01 2.49
CA GLY A 18 26.95 2.61 3.79
C GLY A 18 25.80 1.96 4.55
N ASN A 19 25.41 0.72 4.23
CA ASN A 19 24.36 -0.03 4.93
C ASN A 19 23.04 0.75 5.03
N ARG A 20 22.61 1.33 3.91
CA ARG A 20 21.35 2.06 3.81
C ARG A 20 20.25 1.14 3.26
N VAL A 21 19.00 1.40 3.62
CA VAL A 21 17.86 0.81 2.91
C VAL A 21 17.53 1.69 1.72
N ILE A 22 17.42 1.08 0.53
CA ILE A 22 16.94 1.76 -0.68
C ILE A 22 15.61 1.10 -1.06
N PHE A 23 14.57 1.91 -1.19
CA PHE A 23 13.25 1.51 -1.67
C PHE A 23 12.95 2.26 -2.96
N GLY A 24 12.42 1.57 -3.96
CA GLY A 24 11.98 2.20 -5.20
C GLY A 24 10.78 1.48 -5.80
N LYS A 25 9.88 2.27 -6.40
CA LYS A 25 8.71 1.80 -7.14
C LYS A 25 8.57 2.63 -8.42
N ASN A 26 8.26 1.99 -9.54
CA ASN A 26 7.65 2.65 -10.70
C ASN A 26 6.14 2.43 -10.70
N SER A 27 5.42 3.38 -11.28
CA SER A 27 3.97 3.33 -11.45
C SER A 27 3.67 3.15 -12.95
N ASP A 28 2.80 2.18 -13.27
CA ASP A 28 2.37 1.84 -14.64
C ASP A 28 0.98 2.41 -14.97
N ARG A 29 0.57 3.48 -14.28
CA ARG A 29 -0.73 4.14 -14.50
C ARG A 29 -0.83 4.76 -15.89
N LEU A 30 -2.08 5.00 -16.31
CA LEU A 30 -2.39 5.57 -17.62
C LEU A 30 -1.66 6.91 -17.84
N PHE A 31 -1.23 7.17 -19.07
CA PHE A 31 -0.39 8.32 -19.42
C PHE A 31 -1.05 9.68 -19.15
N ASP A 32 -2.39 9.72 -19.14
CA ASP A 32 -3.22 10.89 -18.92
C ASP A 32 -3.75 10.98 -17.48
N GLU A 33 -3.47 9.98 -16.64
CA GLU A 33 -3.86 10.01 -15.24
C GLU A 33 -2.93 10.96 -14.44
N VAL A 34 -3.54 11.94 -13.77
CA VAL A 34 -2.81 12.92 -12.97
C VAL A 34 -2.24 12.25 -11.71
N GLN A 35 -0.92 12.28 -11.57
CA GLN A 35 -0.19 11.83 -10.38
C GLN A 35 0.19 13.03 -9.50
N GLU A 36 -0.16 12.95 -8.22
CA GLU A 36 0.15 13.97 -7.21
C GLU A 36 1.19 13.44 -6.21
N VAL A 37 2.11 14.31 -5.80
CA VAL A 37 2.93 14.10 -4.61
C VAL A 37 2.44 15.04 -3.52
N ILE A 38 1.86 14.48 -2.46
CA ILE A 38 1.24 15.25 -1.37
C ILE A 38 1.90 14.95 -0.03
N TYR A 39 1.90 15.95 0.86
CA TYR A 39 2.27 15.79 2.25
C TYR A 39 1.03 15.92 3.12
N CYS A 40 0.80 14.94 4.00
CA CYS A 40 -0.24 14.96 5.02
C CYS A 40 0.44 15.04 6.39
N PRO A 41 0.18 16.07 7.21
CA PRO A 41 0.76 16.18 8.53
C PRO A 41 0.16 15.14 9.49
N ALA A 42 0.92 14.81 10.54
CA ALA A 42 0.43 14.01 11.66
C ALA A 42 -0.78 14.69 12.30
N ALA A 43 -1.75 13.91 12.77
CA ALA A 43 -2.98 14.44 13.35
C ALA A 43 -3.45 13.63 14.56
N VAL A 44 -4.05 14.33 15.52
CA VAL A 44 -4.79 13.74 16.64
C VAL A 44 -6.28 13.93 16.38
N HIS A 45 -7.04 12.85 16.46
CA HIS A 45 -8.47 12.80 16.15
C HIS A 45 -9.29 12.64 17.44
N ASN A 46 -9.98 13.72 17.85
CA ASN A 46 -10.74 13.76 19.11
C ASN A 46 -12.12 13.07 19.04
N ASP A 47 -12.65 12.84 17.83
CA ASP A 47 -13.96 12.22 17.62
C ASP A 47 -13.81 10.85 16.96
N LEU A 48 -13.57 9.82 17.78
CA LEU A 48 -13.43 8.43 17.34
C LEU A 48 -14.76 7.80 16.89
N GLY A 49 -15.90 8.47 17.15
CA GLY A 49 -17.19 8.06 16.61
C GLY A 49 -17.35 8.43 15.14
N LYS A 50 -16.52 9.34 14.63
CA LYS A 50 -16.51 9.74 13.22
C LYS A 50 -15.77 8.71 12.38
N ARG A 51 -16.40 8.30 11.29
CA ARG A 51 -15.78 7.40 10.31
C ARG A 51 -14.87 8.16 9.35
N LEU A 52 -13.80 7.51 8.90
CA LEU A 52 -12.89 7.99 7.87
C LEU A 52 -13.40 7.54 6.50
N LYS A 53 -13.68 8.49 5.62
CA LYS A 53 -14.01 8.20 4.21
C LYS A 53 -12.72 7.91 3.42
N CYS A 54 -12.58 6.67 2.98
CA CYS A 54 -11.56 6.22 2.03
C CYS A 54 -12.09 6.38 0.59
N THR A 55 -11.50 5.71 -0.40
CA THR A 55 -11.89 5.88 -1.81
C THR A 55 -13.36 5.51 -2.02
N TYR A 56 -13.77 4.29 -1.62
CA TYR A 56 -15.15 3.84 -1.79
C TYR A 56 -15.93 3.75 -0.48
N ILE A 57 -15.33 3.20 0.56
CA ILE A 57 -16.03 2.93 1.82
C ILE A 57 -15.62 3.88 2.94
N GLU A 58 -16.32 3.79 4.07
CA GLU A 58 -15.93 4.42 5.32
C GLU A 58 -15.45 3.38 6.33
N ILE A 59 -14.40 3.69 7.08
CA ILE A 59 -13.83 2.84 8.14
C ILE A 59 -13.76 3.56 9.47
N ASP A 60 -13.45 2.83 10.54
CA ASP A 60 -13.27 3.43 11.86
C ASP A 60 -11.96 4.26 11.89
N GLN A 61 -12.03 5.44 12.51
CA GLN A 61 -10.87 6.31 12.67
C GLN A 61 -10.03 5.89 13.89
N VAL A 62 -8.73 6.15 13.84
CA VAL A 62 -7.79 5.94 14.94
C VAL A 62 -7.50 7.26 15.68
N PRO A 63 -7.05 7.23 16.95
CA PRO A 63 -6.76 8.45 17.71
C PRO A 63 -5.64 9.31 17.14
N GLU A 64 -4.64 8.69 16.52
CA GLU A 64 -3.44 9.38 16.02
C GLU A 64 -3.06 8.82 14.66
N THR A 65 -2.61 9.71 13.78
CA THR A 65 -2.01 9.37 12.48
C THR A 65 -0.66 10.04 12.34
N TYR A 66 0.28 9.34 11.71
CA TYR A 66 1.62 9.83 11.43
C TYR A 66 1.66 10.72 10.19
N ALA A 67 2.65 11.61 10.14
CA ALA A 67 2.89 12.43 8.96
C ALA A 67 3.41 11.55 7.81
N VAL A 68 2.86 11.77 6.61
CA VAL A 68 3.18 10.98 5.41
C VAL A 68 3.45 11.87 4.20
N VAL A 69 4.34 11.41 3.33
CA VAL A 69 4.44 11.86 1.94
C VAL A 69 3.94 10.73 1.04
N LEU A 70 3.04 11.06 0.10
CA LEU A 70 2.33 10.09 -0.73
C LEU A 70 2.50 10.44 -2.21
N SER A 71 2.63 9.42 -3.05
CA SER A 71 2.47 9.49 -4.50
C SER A 71 1.17 8.77 -4.88
N ARG A 72 0.25 9.47 -5.54
CA ARG A 72 -1.10 8.94 -5.79
C ARG A 72 -1.73 9.46 -7.09
N PRO A 73 -2.64 8.69 -7.72
CA PRO A 73 -3.61 9.23 -8.65
C PRO A 73 -4.51 10.28 -7.98
N ALA A 74 -4.81 11.38 -8.66
CA ALA A 74 -5.55 12.51 -8.09
C ALA A 74 -6.99 12.16 -7.66
N TRP A 75 -7.62 11.17 -8.31
CA TRP A 75 -9.03 10.83 -8.11
C TRP A 75 -9.30 9.96 -6.87
N LEU A 76 -8.33 9.18 -6.40
CA LEU A 76 -8.50 8.27 -5.25
C LEU A 76 -8.05 8.91 -3.94
N TRP A 77 -8.44 8.33 -2.80
CA TRP A 77 -8.05 8.84 -1.47
C TRP A 77 -6.69 8.33 -0.99
N GLY A 78 -6.40 7.05 -1.25
CA GLY A 78 -5.17 6.35 -0.89
C GLY A 78 -3.92 6.81 -1.65
N ALA A 79 -2.96 5.90 -1.80
CA ALA A 79 -1.71 6.14 -2.52
C ALA A 79 -1.13 4.87 -3.15
N GLU A 80 -0.34 5.02 -4.21
CA GLU A 80 0.42 3.89 -4.78
C GLU A 80 1.73 3.62 -4.04
N MET A 81 2.29 4.67 -3.44
CA MET A 81 3.47 4.57 -2.61
C MET A 81 3.60 5.78 -1.69
N GLY A 82 4.42 5.64 -0.67
CA GLY A 82 4.77 6.75 0.20
C GLY A 82 5.78 6.37 1.27
N ALA A 83 6.06 7.34 2.12
CA ALA A 83 6.87 7.17 3.32
C ALA A 83 6.30 7.99 4.48
N ASN A 84 6.51 7.54 5.71
CA ASN A 84 6.09 8.26 6.90
C ASN A 84 7.26 8.83 7.71
N GLU A 85 6.96 9.64 8.72
CA GLU A 85 7.94 10.28 9.59
C GLU A 85 8.81 9.29 10.40
N HIS A 86 8.37 8.05 10.56
CA HIS A 86 9.10 6.98 11.24
C HIS A 86 10.07 6.23 10.32
N GLY A 87 10.04 6.53 9.01
CA GLY A 87 10.90 5.89 8.02
C GLY A 87 10.35 4.56 7.51
N VAL A 88 9.06 4.32 7.65
CA VAL A 88 8.34 3.24 6.94
C VAL A 88 8.04 3.71 5.53
N CYS A 89 8.32 2.86 4.54
CA CYS A 89 7.98 3.02 3.14
C CYS A 89 7.05 1.88 2.70
N ILE A 90 6.03 2.19 1.91
CA ILE A 90 5.12 1.19 1.34
C ILE A 90 4.90 1.51 -0.12
N GLY A 91 4.85 0.49 -0.97
CA GLY A 91 4.41 0.57 -2.36
C GLY A 91 3.64 -0.70 -2.74
N ASN A 92 2.63 -0.57 -3.61
CA ASN A 92 1.80 -1.69 -4.03
C ASN A 92 1.93 -2.00 -5.52
N GLU A 93 1.67 -3.26 -5.88
CA GLU A 93 1.60 -3.73 -7.26
C GLU A 93 0.27 -4.46 -7.49
N ALA A 94 -0.21 -4.42 -8.73
CA ALA A 94 -1.38 -5.19 -9.13
C ALA A 94 -1.00 -6.67 -9.26
N VAL A 95 -1.76 -7.55 -8.62
CA VAL A 95 -1.63 -9.00 -8.77
C VAL A 95 -2.97 -9.64 -9.09
N TRP A 96 -2.92 -10.73 -9.86
CA TRP A 96 -4.05 -11.59 -10.15
C TRP A 96 -3.72 -12.98 -9.60
N GLY A 97 -4.45 -13.35 -8.55
CA GLY A 97 -4.39 -14.68 -7.96
C GLY A 97 -5.38 -15.65 -8.59
N ARG A 98 -5.60 -16.78 -7.92
CA ARG A 98 -6.59 -17.79 -8.35
C ARG A 98 -8.04 -17.39 -8.08
N GLU A 99 -8.26 -16.56 -7.07
CA GLU A 99 -9.59 -16.06 -6.72
C GLU A 99 -10.07 -15.00 -7.70
N ASN A 100 -11.37 -14.99 -7.96
CA ASN A 100 -11.96 -13.91 -8.75
C ASN A 100 -11.82 -12.59 -7.98
N VAL A 101 -11.39 -11.54 -8.67
CA VAL A 101 -11.29 -10.21 -8.07
C VAL A 101 -12.69 -9.70 -7.74
N SER A 102 -12.90 -9.29 -6.49
CA SER A 102 -14.17 -8.69 -6.08
C SER A 102 -14.37 -7.33 -6.75
N LYS A 103 -15.50 -7.18 -7.45
CA LYS A 103 -15.97 -5.90 -7.98
C LYS A 103 -16.78 -5.08 -6.96
N GLU A 104 -17.11 -5.67 -5.81
CA GLU A 104 -17.83 -4.97 -4.76
C GLU A 104 -16.92 -3.92 -4.10
N GLU A 105 -17.49 -2.75 -3.81
CA GLU A 105 -16.77 -1.67 -3.16
C GLU A 105 -16.26 -2.09 -1.77
N ALA A 106 -14.95 -2.06 -1.58
CA ALA A 106 -14.28 -2.26 -0.31
C ALA A 106 -13.07 -1.30 -0.22
N LEU A 107 -12.07 -1.59 0.62
CA LEU A 107 -10.82 -0.85 0.57
C LEU A 107 -10.07 -1.19 -0.72
N LEU A 108 -9.51 -0.17 -1.38
CA LEU A 108 -8.52 -0.41 -2.42
C LEU A 108 -7.17 -0.77 -1.79
N GLY A 109 -6.32 -1.48 -2.54
CA GLY A 109 -4.93 -1.66 -2.10
C GLY A 109 -4.22 -0.32 -1.88
N MET A 110 -4.52 0.68 -2.71
CA MET A 110 -3.99 2.03 -2.53
C MET A 110 -4.49 2.69 -1.23
N ASP A 111 -5.71 2.39 -0.77
CA ASP A 111 -6.18 2.85 0.53
C ASP A 111 -5.39 2.18 1.65
N LEU A 112 -5.10 0.88 1.53
CA LEU A 112 -4.30 0.11 2.49
C LEU A 112 -2.85 0.63 2.58
N VAL A 113 -2.23 1.06 1.47
CA VAL A 113 -0.90 1.72 1.49
C VAL A 113 -0.90 2.93 2.41
N ARG A 114 -1.86 3.84 2.21
CA ARG A 114 -1.96 5.07 3.01
C ARG A 114 -2.25 4.75 4.47
N LEU A 115 -3.19 3.84 4.73
CA LEU A 115 -3.58 3.46 6.09
C LEU A 115 -2.43 2.80 6.85
N GLY A 116 -1.64 1.94 6.19
CA GLY A 116 -0.42 1.37 6.78
C GLY A 116 0.58 2.45 7.17
N LEU A 117 0.85 3.40 6.26
CA LEU A 117 1.78 4.51 6.51
C LEU A 117 1.32 5.44 7.63
N GLU A 118 0.02 5.78 7.68
CA GLU A 118 -0.53 6.68 8.70
C GLU A 118 -0.60 6.02 10.09
N ARG A 119 -0.55 4.70 10.21
CA ARG A 119 -0.87 3.98 11.46
C ARG A 119 0.26 3.10 12.03
N ALA A 120 1.40 2.99 11.36
CA ALA A 120 2.52 2.15 11.82
C ALA A 120 3.88 2.87 11.82
N ASP A 121 4.71 2.57 12.82
CA ASP A 121 6.06 3.11 13.02
C ASP A 121 7.18 2.11 12.67
N THR A 122 6.82 0.88 12.29
CA THR A 122 7.73 -0.15 11.75
C THR A 122 7.10 -0.88 10.57
N ALA A 123 7.92 -1.57 9.77
CA ALA A 123 7.43 -2.36 8.64
C ALA A 123 6.51 -3.51 9.09
N GLU A 124 6.90 -4.26 10.12
CA GLU A 124 6.06 -5.32 10.71
C GLU A 124 4.69 -4.81 11.17
N LYS A 125 4.63 -3.67 11.89
CA LYS A 125 3.34 -3.09 12.30
C LYS A 125 2.51 -2.59 11.13
N ALA A 126 3.14 -2.13 10.05
CA ALA A 126 2.42 -1.70 8.86
C ALA A 126 1.76 -2.89 8.15
N LEU A 127 2.45 -4.03 8.11
CA LEU A 127 1.88 -5.30 7.65
C LEU A 127 0.67 -5.68 8.51
N ASP A 128 0.80 -5.68 9.84
CA ASP A 128 -0.30 -6.03 10.75
C ASP A 128 -1.52 -5.12 10.54
N VAL A 129 -1.30 -3.80 10.41
CA VAL A 129 -2.38 -2.83 10.12
C VAL A 129 -3.09 -3.17 8.80
N ILE A 130 -2.35 -3.48 7.75
CA ILE A 130 -2.93 -3.80 6.44
C ILE A 130 -3.76 -5.09 6.54
N VAL A 131 -3.23 -6.12 7.21
CA VAL A 131 -3.93 -7.40 7.41
C VAL A 131 -5.21 -7.20 8.23
N ASP A 132 -5.16 -6.48 9.35
CA ASP A 132 -6.33 -6.22 10.20
C ASP A 132 -7.44 -5.48 9.42
N LEU A 133 -7.06 -4.52 8.58
CA LEU A 133 -7.99 -3.77 7.74
C LEU A 133 -8.56 -4.62 6.60
N LEU A 134 -7.75 -5.46 5.98
CA LEU A 134 -8.16 -6.41 4.96
C LEU A 134 -9.18 -7.40 5.52
N GLU A 135 -8.91 -7.98 6.69
CA GLU A 135 -9.80 -8.95 7.33
C GLU A 135 -11.13 -8.32 7.75
N LYS A 136 -11.09 -7.08 8.24
CA LYS A 136 -12.27 -6.37 8.75
C LYS A 136 -13.13 -5.76 7.64
N TYR A 137 -12.54 -5.16 6.62
CA TYR A 137 -13.23 -4.36 5.61
C TYR A 137 -13.14 -4.93 4.19
N GLY A 138 -12.27 -5.91 3.95
CA GLY A 138 -12.06 -6.53 2.65
C GLY A 138 -11.29 -5.64 1.67
N GLN A 139 -11.01 -6.21 0.50
CA GLN A 139 -10.38 -5.52 -0.63
C GLN A 139 -11.17 -5.76 -1.92
N GLY A 140 -11.38 -4.69 -2.69
CA GLY A 140 -12.18 -4.75 -3.90
C GLY A 140 -12.64 -3.38 -4.38
N GLY A 141 -13.30 -3.36 -5.54
CA GLY A 141 -13.75 -2.15 -6.22
C GLY A 141 -12.92 -1.84 -7.47
N ASN A 142 -13.22 -0.70 -8.10
CA ASN A 142 -12.56 -0.32 -9.33
C ASN A 142 -11.22 0.39 -9.05
N CYS A 143 -10.14 -0.03 -9.69
CA CYS A 143 -8.81 0.54 -9.50
C CYS A 143 -8.44 1.56 -10.59
N ALA A 144 -9.35 1.92 -11.50
CA ALA A 144 -9.10 2.88 -12.58
C ALA A 144 -10.21 3.95 -12.70
N GLU A 145 -9.85 5.13 -13.20
CA GLU A 145 -10.80 6.20 -13.53
C GLU A 145 -11.24 6.05 -15.00
N GLY A 146 -12.52 5.78 -15.23
CA GLY A 146 -13.11 5.74 -16.59
C GLY A 146 -13.18 4.37 -17.28
N GLU A 147 -12.54 3.34 -16.74
CA GLU A 147 -12.68 1.95 -17.18
C GLU A 147 -12.79 0.98 -16.01
N GLU A 148 -13.36 -0.21 -16.24
CA GLU A 148 -13.38 -1.27 -15.22
C GLU A 148 -12.05 -2.01 -15.20
N PHE A 149 -11.29 -1.83 -14.13
CA PHE A 149 -10.03 -2.53 -13.91
C PHE A 149 -9.86 -2.83 -12.42
N SER A 150 -10.04 -4.09 -12.03
CA SER A 150 -9.91 -4.53 -10.63
C SER A 150 -8.81 -5.57 -10.51
N TYR A 151 -8.05 -5.49 -9.42
CA TYR A 151 -6.99 -6.43 -9.06
C TYR A 151 -6.89 -6.57 -7.53
N TYR A 152 -6.14 -7.58 -7.07
CA TYR A 152 -5.63 -7.62 -5.70
C TYR A 152 -4.21 -7.02 -5.65
N ASN A 153 -3.60 -6.96 -4.46
CA ASN A 153 -2.33 -6.26 -4.30
C ASN A 153 -1.24 -7.10 -3.65
N SER A 154 -0.04 -6.98 -4.22
CA SER A 154 1.20 -7.20 -3.50
C SER A 154 1.66 -5.86 -2.92
N PHE A 155 2.25 -5.89 -1.74
CA PHE A 155 2.79 -4.75 -1.03
C PHE A 155 4.23 -5.03 -0.66
N LEU A 156 5.14 -4.14 -1.06
CA LEU A 156 6.48 -4.08 -0.47
C LEU A 156 6.47 -3.05 0.64
N ILE A 157 6.78 -3.51 1.85
CA ILE A 157 6.78 -2.72 3.08
C ILE A 157 8.19 -2.75 3.61
N ALA A 158 8.82 -1.59 3.83
CA ALA A 158 10.18 -1.52 4.33
C ALA A 158 10.33 -0.45 5.41
N ASP A 159 11.25 -0.67 6.33
CA ASP A 159 11.74 0.35 7.24
C ASP A 159 13.28 0.38 7.23
N ARG A 160 13.90 0.98 8.25
CA ARG A 160 15.37 1.09 8.34
C ARG A 160 16.08 -0.24 8.63
N ASN A 161 15.35 -1.26 9.07
CA ASN A 161 15.89 -2.51 9.58
C ASN A 161 15.49 -3.72 8.73
N GLU A 162 14.28 -3.71 8.18
CA GLU A 162 13.71 -4.88 7.52
C GLU A 162 12.75 -4.51 6.39
N ALA A 163 12.38 -5.52 5.61
CA ALA A 163 11.33 -5.40 4.61
C ALA A 163 10.50 -6.69 4.54
N TRP A 164 9.25 -6.52 4.10
CA TRP A 164 8.24 -7.56 3.98
C TRP A 164 7.56 -7.44 2.61
N ILE A 165 7.29 -8.58 2.01
CA ILE A 165 6.34 -8.70 0.89
C ILE A 165 5.05 -9.25 1.49
N LEU A 166 3.93 -8.56 1.29
CA LEU A 166 2.59 -9.00 1.67
C LEU A 166 1.75 -9.10 0.42
N GLU A 167 1.16 -10.27 0.18
CA GLU A 167 0.23 -10.48 -0.92
C GLU A 167 -1.16 -10.81 -0.44
N THR A 168 -2.13 -10.35 -1.21
CA THR A 168 -3.54 -10.42 -0.87
C THR A 168 -4.33 -11.04 -2.01
N SER A 169 -5.36 -11.80 -1.65
CA SER A 169 -6.31 -12.42 -2.58
C SER A 169 -7.66 -12.54 -1.87
N GLY A 170 -8.50 -11.53 -2.03
CA GLY A 170 -9.77 -11.42 -1.30
C GLY A 170 -9.55 -11.25 0.20
N LYS A 171 -9.84 -12.27 1.00
CA LYS A 171 -9.55 -12.31 2.45
C LYS A 171 -8.29 -13.09 2.80
N TYR A 172 -7.73 -13.79 1.82
CA TYR A 172 -6.50 -14.55 2.01
C TYR A 172 -5.32 -13.61 1.86
N TRP A 173 -4.28 -13.89 2.64
CA TRP A 173 -3.03 -13.18 2.54
C TRP A 173 -1.87 -14.11 2.90
N ALA A 174 -0.69 -13.78 2.39
CA ALA A 174 0.56 -14.37 2.83
C ALA A 174 1.63 -13.28 2.88
N ALA A 175 2.56 -13.41 3.82
CA ALA A 175 3.67 -12.50 3.94
C ALA A 175 4.99 -13.23 4.10
N GLU A 176 6.03 -12.65 3.51
CA GLU A 176 7.41 -13.12 3.63
C GLU A 176 8.32 -11.97 4.03
N LYS A 177 9.22 -12.24 4.97
CA LYS A 177 10.29 -11.33 5.33
C LYS A 177 11.42 -11.40 4.31
N VAL A 178 11.73 -10.27 3.68
CA VAL A 178 12.80 -10.17 2.68
C VAL A 178 14.16 -10.47 3.31
N GLN A 179 14.93 -11.36 2.66
CA GLN A 179 16.31 -11.67 3.01
C GLN A 179 17.25 -11.09 1.93
N GLY A 180 18.13 -10.14 2.27
CA GLY A 180 19.12 -9.59 1.33
C GLY A 180 18.54 -8.60 0.29
N MET A 181 18.83 -8.79 -0.99
CA MET A 181 18.23 -8.02 -2.09
C MET A 181 17.14 -8.86 -2.75
N ASN A 182 15.89 -8.40 -2.69
CA ASN A 182 14.79 -8.99 -3.43
C ASN A 182 14.05 -7.91 -4.22
N ASN A 183 13.63 -8.27 -5.42
CA ASN A 183 12.49 -7.61 -6.08
C ASN A 183 11.21 -8.24 -5.52
N CYS A 184 10.06 -7.56 -5.62
CA CYS A 184 8.79 -8.21 -5.33
C CYS A 184 8.70 -9.55 -6.08
N LEU A 185 8.57 -10.64 -5.33
CA LEU A 185 8.31 -11.97 -5.85
C LEU A 185 6.81 -12.18 -5.71
N GLN A 186 6.17 -12.54 -6.83
CA GLN A 186 4.77 -12.93 -6.82
C GLN A 186 4.60 -14.24 -6.03
N PHE A 187 3.79 -14.25 -4.99
CA PHE A 187 3.28 -15.48 -4.38
C PHE A 187 2.06 -15.94 -5.18
N ASP A 188 2.05 -17.22 -5.60
CA ASP A 188 0.89 -17.79 -6.28
C ASP A 188 -0.25 -18.10 -5.27
N LEU A 189 -0.91 -17.05 -4.74
CA LEU A 189 -2.09 -17.15 -3.87
C LEU A 189 -3.39 -17.45 -4.65
#